data_AF-A0A9J6FCH0-F1
#
_entry.id   AF-A0A9J6FCH0-F1
#
_cell.length_a   1.000
_cell.length_b   1.000
_cell.length_c   1.000
_cell.angle_alpha   90.00
_cell.angle_beta   90.00
_cell.angle_gamma   90.00
#
_symmetry.space_group_name_H-M   'P 1'
#
loop_
_entity.id
_entity.type
_entity.pdbx_description
1 polymer ?
#
loop_
_entity_poly.entity_id
_entity_poly.type
_entity_poly.pdbx_seq_one_letter_code
_entity_poly.pdbx_strand_id
1 'polypeptide(L)'
;MTDPRNLAPSGPLLPDASSRPPDVAVIQLRLPTFVRKNPHVWFAQVEAVFDLHRVTSETTQFRHLLCNLPPEVANEVADVIGAPLNDAPYQRLKQSILDRTTASESARLRHLT
;
A
#
# COMPACT_ATOMS: atom_id res chain seq x y z
N MET A 1 54.54 -25.76 39.57
CA MET A 1 53.81 -25.99 38.31
C MET A 1 52.45 -25.31 38.47
N THR A 2 52.38 -24.04 38.08
CA THR A 2 51.15 -23.22 38.19
C THR A 2 50.67 -23.04 36.77
N ASP A 3 49.59 -23.73 36.41
CA ASP A 3 49.01 -23.69 35.07
C ASP A 3 48.16 -22.41 34.93
N PRO A 4 48.53 -21.44 34.07
CA PRO A 4 47.83 -20.18 33.97
C PRO A 4 46.90 -20.21 32.75
N ARG A 5 45.72 -20.80 32.88
CA ARG A 5 44.66 -20.69 31.84
C ARG A 5 43.27 -20.97 32.40
N ASN A 6 42.90 -20.21 33.42
CA ASN A 6 41.49 -19.90 33.66
C ASN A 6 41.15 -18.64 32.86
N LEU A 7 40.30 -18.74 31.82
CA LEU A 7 39.61 -17.56 31.30
C LEU A 7 38.26 -17.93 30.67
N ALA A 8 37.22 -17.70 31.49
CA ALA A 8 35.85 -17.31 31.16
C ALA A 8 34.89 -18.33 30.49
N PRO A 9 33.66 -18.47 31.03
CA PRO A 9 32.56 -19.16 30.36
C PRO A 9 32.08 -18.32 29.17
N SER A 10 31.82 -18.98 28.04
CA SER A 10 31.19 -18.39 26.87
C SER A 10 29.88 -17.69 27.25
N GLY A 11 29.94 -16.36 27.40
CA GLY A 11 28.75 -15.51 27.50
C GLY A 11 27.97 -15.52 26.18
N PRO A 12 26.66 -15.22 26.21
CA PRO A 12 25.85 -15.21 25.00
C PRO A 12 26.39 -14.14 24.03
N LEU A 13 26.61 -14.56 22.79
CA LEU A 13 26.97 -13.69 21.68
C LEU A 13 25.91 -12.58 21.60
N LEU A 14 26.33 -11.34 21.78
CA LEU A 14 25.51 -10.15 21.53
C LEU A 14 24.89 -10.29 20.13
N PRO A 15 23.58 -10.01 19.95
CA PRO A 15 23.01 -9.96 18.62
C PRO A 15 23.76 -8.90 17.82
N ASP A 16 24.30 -9.35 16.68
CA ASP A 16 25.03 -8.52 15.73
C ASP A 16 24.20 -7.27 15.42
N ALA A 17 24.71 -6.10 15.80
CA ALA A 17 24.05 -4.82 15.61
C ALA A 17 23.90 -4.43 14.13
N SER A 18 24.34 -5.28 13.19
CA SER A 18 24.29 -5.03 11.75
C SER A 18 23.01 -5.56 11.07
N SER A 19 21.99 -5.98 11.82
CA SER A 19 20.66 -6.25 11.26
C SER A 19 19.64 -5.20 11.67
N ARG A 20 19.98 -3.91 11.57
CA ARG A 20 18.92 -2.91 11.38
C ARG A 20 18.42 -3.13 9.95
N PRO A 21 17.16 -3.57 9.73
CA PRO A 21 16.63 -3.61 8.37
C PRO A 21 16.82 -2.22 7.77
N PRO A 22 17.15 -2.13 6.46
CA PRO A 22 17.37 -0.84 5.82
C PRO A 22 16.23 0.08 6.24
N ASP A 23 16.57 1.28 6.71
CA ASP A 23 15.59 2.30 7.07
C ASP A 23 14.79 2.55 5.79
N VAL A 24 13.62 1.89 5.68
CA VAL A 24 12.80 1.96 4.48
C VAL A 24 12.24 3.36 4.50
N ALA A 25 12.92 4.27 3.82
CA ALA A 25 12.45 5.62 3.62
C ALA A 25 11.07 5.51 2.94
N VAL A 26 10.02 5.66 3.74
CA VAL A 26 8.65 5.68 3.23
C VAL A 26 8.52 6.97 2.45
N ILE A 27 8.66 6.89 1.12
CA ILE A 27 8.40 8.02 0.25
C ILE A 27 6.94 8.40 0.46
N GLN A 28 6.68 9.54 1.09
CA GLN A 28 5.33 10.09 1.15
C GLN A 28 4.96 10.62 -0.24
N LEU A 29 4.32 9.77 -1.05
CA LEU A 29 3.72 10.23 -2.30
C LEU A 29 2.51 11.10 -1.99
N ARG A 30 2.49 12.30 -2.57
CA ARG A 30 1.36 13.23 -2.50
C ARG A 30 0.40 12.90 -3.64
N LEU A 31 -0.50 11.95 -3.39
CA LEU A 31 -1.53 11.57 -4.35
C LEU A 31 -2.62 12.66 -4.44
N PRO A 32 -3.25 12.84 -5.61
CA PRO A 32 -4.38 13.75 -5.77
C PRO A 32 -5.57 13.30 -4.92
N THR A 33 -6.43 14.26 -4.54
CA THR A 33 -7.68 13.96 -3.84
C THR A 33 -8.62 13.16 -4.73
N PHE A 34 -9.21 12.09 -4.18
CA PHE A 34 -10.13 11.23 -4.91
C PHE A 34 -11.41 11.97 -5.32
N VAL A 35 -11.83 11.80 -6.58
CA VAL A 35 -13.05 12.39 -7.15
C VAL A 35 -13.94 11.32 -7.75
N ARG A 36 -15.07 11.01 -7.08
CA ARG A 36 -16.04 10.00 -7.54
C ARG A 36 -16.64 10.29 -8.93
N LYS A 37 -16.72 11.55 -9.35
CA LYS A 37 -17.31 11.94 -10.64
C LYS A 37 -16.53 11.42 -11.84
N ASN A 38 -15.21 11.30 -11.72
CA ASN A 38 -14.32 10.88 -12.82
C ASN A 38 -13.16 10.03 -12.28
N PRO A 39 -13.44 8.81 -11.78
CA PRO A 39 -12.43 8.00 -11.13
C PRO A 39 -11.33 7.57 -12.11
N HIS A 40 -11.65 7.41 -13.41
CA HIS A 40 -10.67 7.12 -14.46
C HIS A 40 -9.57 8.19 -14.57
N VAL A 41 -9.95 9.47 -14.57
CA VAL A 41 -8.99 10.58 -14.66
C VAL A 41 -8.13 10.65 -13.39
N TRP A 42 -8.75 10.41 -12.23
CA TRP A 42 -8.01 10.37 -10.97
C TRP A 42 -6.97 9.25 -10.94
N PHE A 43 -7.32 8.04 -11.40
CA PHE A 43 -6.35 6.94 -11.49
C PHE A 43 -5.21 7.26 -12.47
N ALA A 44 -5.48 7.89 -13.60
CA ALA A 44 -4.43 8.30 -14.53
C ALA A 44 -3.43 9.28 -13.89
N GLN A 45 -3.91 10.20 -13.03
CA GLN A 45 -3.04 11.10 -12.27
C GLN A 45 -2.21 10.35 -11.21
N VAL A 46 -2.81 9.40 -10.50
CA VAL A 46 -2.12 8.55 -9.52
C VAL A 46 -1.02 7.73 -10.19
N GLU A 47 -1.30 7.13 -11.35
CA GLU A 47 -0.35 6.31 -12.10
C GLU A 47 0.82 7.15 -12.61
N ALA A 48 0.57 8.36 -13.10
CA ALA A 48 1.64 9.29 -13.46
C ALA A 48 2.55 9.65 -12.26
N VAL A 49 1.98 9.77 -11.06
CA VAL A 49 2.73 10.01 -9.83
C VAL A 49 3.55 8.77 -9.44
N PHE A 50 3.02 7.56 -9.58
CA PHE A 50 3.80 6.34 -9.37
C PHE A 50 4.96 6.22 -10.36
N ASP A 51 4.74 6.50 -11.63
CA ASP A 51 5.78 6.46 -12.65
C ASP A 51 6.89 7.49 -12.36
N LEU A 52 6.52 8.71 -11.98
CA LEU A 52 7.48 9.77 -11.62
C LEU A 52 8.37 9.36 -10.43
N HIS A 53 7.80 8.66 -9.46
CA HIS A 53 8.49 8.19 -8.26
C HIS A 53 9.05 6.75 -8.38
N ARG A 54 8.96 6.14 -9.57
CA ARG A 54 9.41 4.76 -9.86
C ARG A 54 8.80 3.72 -8.92
N VAL A 55 7.55 3.92 -8.52
CA VAL A 55 6.80 2.97 -7.69
C VAL A 55 6.23 1.89 -8.59
N THR A 56 6.97 0.79 -8.74
CA THR A 56 6.60 -0.33 -9.63
C THR A 56 6.03 -1.55 -8.91
N SER A 57 6.16 -1.62 -7.58
CA SER A 57 5.63 -2.72 -6.79
C SER A 57 4.11 -2.56 -6.60
N GLU A 58 3.33 -3.52 -7.09
CA GLU A 58 1.87 -3.59 -6.88
C GLU A 58 1.50 -3.44 -5.40
N THR A 59 2.23 -4.08 -4.49
CA THR A 59 1.99 -3.98 -3.04
C THR A 59 2.21 -2.55 -2.52
N THR A 60 3.24 -1.87 -3.01
CA THR A 60 3.52 -0.48 -2.62
C THR A 60 2.47 0.47 -3.19
N GLN A 61 2.10 0.30 -4.47
CA GLN A 61 1.00 1.05 -5.09
C GLN A 61 -0.32 0.85 -4.36
N PHE A 62 -0.66 -0.40 -4.01
CA PHE A 62 -1.85 -0.74 -3.22
C PHE A 62 -1.87 0.00 -1.88
N ARG A 63 -0.76 -0.01 -1.14
CA ARG A 63 -0.65 0.69 0.15
C ARG A 63 -0.82 2.20 0.00
N HIS A 64 -0.16 2.82 -0.99
CA HIS A 64 -0.32 4.25 -1.25
C HIS A 64 -1.75 4.61 -1.62
N LEU A 65 -2.39 3.80 -2.47
CA LEU A 65 -3.78 4.01 -2.85
C LEU A 65 -4.68 3.92 -1.62
N LEU A 66 -4.55 2.85 -0.83
CA LEU A 66 -5.33 2.60 0.38
C LEU A 66 -5.26 3.76 1.36
N CYS A 67 -4.06 4.29 1.63
CA CYS A 67 -3.87 5.44 2.53
C CYS A 67 -4.49 6.75 2.01
N ASN A 68 -4.77 6.85 0.71
CA ASN A 68 -5.31 8.06 0.09
C ASN A 68 -6.81 7.96 -0.23
N LEU A 69 -7.43 6.81 0.00
CA LEU A 69 -8.87 6.65 -0.22
C LEU A 69 -9.69 7.33 0.89
N PRO A 70 -10.79 8.02 0.52
CA PRO A 70 -11.78 8.45 1.50
C PRO A 70 -12.38 7.24 2.24
N PRO A 71 -12.73 7.38 3.53
CA PRO A 71 -13.25 6.27 4.33
C PRO A 71 -14.52 5.65 3.74
N GLU A 72 -15.38 6.46 3.11
CA GLU A 72 -16.57 5.96 2.42
C GLU A 72 -16.23 4.99 1.29
N VAL A 73 -15.24 5.34 0.46
CA VAL A 73 -14.82 4.51 -0.68
C VAL A 73 -14.06 3.29 -0.21
N ALA A 74 -13.22 3.43 0.82
CA ALA A 74 -12.53 2.30 1.44
C ALA A 74 -13.52 1.27 2.01
N ASN A 75 -14.59 1.73 2.68
CA ASN A 75 -15.68 0.87 3.14
C ASN A 75 -16.40 0.16 1.98
N GLU A 76 -16.62 0.87 0.87
CA GLU A 76 -17.22 0.28 -0.33
C GLU A 76 -16.39 -0.83 -0.93
N VAL A 77 -15.07 -0.92 -0.70
CA VAL A 77 -14.19 -2.00 -1.21
C VAL A 77 -13.49 -2.76 -0.07
N ALA A 78 -14.07 -2.77 1.12
CA ALA A 78 -13.48 -3.41 2.31
C ALA A 78 -13.21 -4.91 2.12
N ASP A 79 -14.04 -5.59 1.34
CA ASP A 79 -13.85 -7.00 0.96
C ASP A 79 -12.56 -7.22 0.16
N VAL A 80 -12.17 -6.25 -0.68
CA VAL A 80 -10.93 -6.29 -1.46
C VAL A 80 -9.72 -5.96 -0.60
N ILE A 81 -9.88 -5.02 0.35
CA ILE A 81 -8.81 -4.61 1.26
C ILE A 81 -8.47 -5.72 2.26
N GLY A 82 -9.49 -6.44 2.76
CA GLY A 82 -9.31 -7.54 3.71
C GLY A 82 -8.91 -8.87 3.08
N ALA A 83 -8.96 -8.98 1.75
CA ALA A 83 -8.55 -10.18 1.04
C ALA A 83 -7.01 -10.36 1.10
N PRO A 84 -6.50 -11.61 1.03
CA PRO A 84 -5.07 -11.84 0.88
C PRO A 84 -4.52 -11.12 -0.36
N LEU A 85 -3.32 -10.55 -0.21
CA LEU A 85 -2.61 -9.93 -1.34
C LEU A 85 -2.19 -11.05 -2.30
N ASN A 86 -2.71 -11.01 -3.53
CA ASN A 86 -2.30 -11.92 -4.62
C ASN A 86 -1.20 -11.23 -5.47
N ASP A 87 -0.92 -11.72 -6.68
CA ASP A 87 0.08 -11.11 -7.56
C ASP A 87 -0.27 -9.67 -8.01
N ALA A 88 -1.55 -9.29 -8.05
CA ALA A 88 -2.00 -8.00 -8.58
C ALA A 88 -3.01 -7.24 -7.65
N PRO A 89 -2.61 -6.88 -6.42
CA PRO A 89 -3.48 -6.23 -5.45
C PRO A 89 -3.91 -4.82 -5.86
N TYR A 90 -3.04 -4.04 -6.51
CA TYR A 90 -3.38 -2.69 -6.93
C TYR A 90 -4.38 -2.72 -8.08
N GLN A 91 -4.17 -3.58 -9.08
CA GLN A 91 -5.12 -3.72 -10.19
C GLN A 91 -6.52 -4.13 -9.71
N ARG A 92 -6.61 -5.08 -8.78
CA ARG A 92 -7.89 -5.52 -8.23
C ARG A 92 -8.61 -4.40 -7.48
N LEU A 93 -7.88 -3.63 -6.67
CA LEU A 93 -8.42 -2.50 -5.94
C LEU A 93 -8.90 -1.40 -6.90
N LYS A 94 -8.11 -1.07 -7.92
CA LYS A 94 -8.46 -0.11 -8.97
C LYS A 94 -9.74 -0.51 -9.70
N GLN A 95 -9.83 -1.76 -10.18
CA GLN A 95 -11.03 -2.25 -10.86
C GLN A 95 -12.26 -2.18 -9.96
N SER A 96 -12.15 -2.67 -8.72
CA SER A 96 -13.29 -2.68 -7.79
C SER A 96 -13.82 -1.27 -7.48
N ILE A 97 -12.93 -0.28 -7.37
CA ILE A 97 -13.33 1.12 -7.18
C ILE A 97 -14.02 1.67 -8.44
N LEU A 98 -13.48 1.37 -9.62
CA LEU A 98 -14.07 1.80 -10.89
C LEU A 98 -15.46 1.21 -11.09
N ASP A 99 -15.63 -0.10 -10.87
CA ASP A 99 -16.90 -0.81 -11.02
C ASP A 99 -17.96 -0.27 -10.07
N ARG A 100 -17.64 -0.14 -8.77
CA ARG A 100 -18.61 0.31 -7.76
C ARG A 100 -18.97 1.79 -7.90
N THR A 101 -17.99 2.64 -8.28
CA THR A 101 -18.26 4.06 -8.52
C THR A 101 -19.11 4.27 -9.77
N THR A 102 -18.83 3.53 -10.85
CA THR A 102 -19.60 3.61 -12.11
C THR A 102 -21.03 3.08 -11.94
N ALA A 103 -21.20 1.96 -11.22
CA ALA A 103 -22.52 1.42 -10.91
C ALA A 103 -23.35 2.39 -10.05
N SER A 104 -22.72 3.03 -9.07
CA SER A 104 -23.37 4.04 -8.20
C SER A 104 -23.80 5.29 -8.99
N GLU A 105 -22.95 5.79 -9.90
CA GLU A 105 -23.33 6.91 -10.78
C GLU A 105 -24.48 6.55 -11.73
N SER A 106 -24.44 5.35 -12.32
CA SER A 106 -25.49 4.83 -13.19
C SER A 106 -26.84 4.73 -12.46
N ALA A 107 -26.83 4.23 -11.21
CA ALA A 107 -28.03 4.15 -10.39
C ALA A 107 -28.57 5.54 -10.04
N ARG A 108 -27.69 6.50 -9.69
CA ARG A 108 -28.10 7.88 -9.39
C ARG A 108 -28.75 8.57 -10.59
N LEU A 109 -28.20 8.38 -11.79
CA LEU A 109 -28.75 8.96 -13.02
C LEU A 109 -30.15 8.41 -13.33
N ARG A 110 -30.38 7.11 -13.06
CA ARG A 110 -31.69 6.46 -13.29
C ARG A 110 -32.79 6.95 -12.34
N HIS A 111 -32.45 7.41 -11.13
CA HIS A 111 -33.41 7.95 -10.18
C HIS A 111 -33.80 9.42 -10.44
N LEU A 112 -33.15 10.07 -11.42
CA LEU A 112 -33.41 11.47 -11.81
C LEU A 112 -34.22 11.60 -13.11
N THR A 113 -34.73 10.49 -13.66
CA THR A 113 -35.62 10.45 -14.83
C THR A 113 -36.98 9.93 -14.41
#